data_AF-A0A1A8SHL8-F1
#
_entry.id   AF-A0A1A8SHL8-F1
#
_cell.length_a   1.000
_cell.length_b   1.000
_cell.length_c   1.000
_cell.angle_alpha   90.00
_cell.angle_beta   90.00
_cell.angle_gamma   90.00
#
_symmetry.space_group_name_H-M   'P 1'
#
loop_
_entity.id
_entity.type
_entity.pdbx_description
1 polymer ?
#
loop_
_entity_poly.entity_id
_entity_poly.type
_entity_poly.pdbx_seq_one_letter_code
_entity_poly.pdbx_strand_id
1 'polypeptide(L)'
;TSGTDTMTKKSTSLTEKGIKLVQEGQYAQAVVLFTDAIKCDPNDYRFFGNRSYCYYCLEHYPKALADAEYSIQLAPEWPKGHFRKGSALMGMKRYSEAEKAMEQVLKLDKDCEEAANDLFNCKVLQLMEHGFEEMQSVALLERFSSVQAVLGSCSDAARAGGQDPSMVQPGSPCPSLWVGNVTTEITEKHLWDLFKMHGEIESIRVLHERFCAFVNFRNANMAARAMEKLNGHCIENARLVVRYPDRRTQRVLPVPLKTFLPVTQQGGPAAGPRRRGPVNGDECYFWRTTGCHFGDKCRYKHIPDQKGKDRKPWQP
;
A
#
# COMPACT_ATOMS: atom_id res chain seq x y z
N THR A 1 46.92 1.10 15.74
CA THR A 1 46.04 1.98 14.94
C THR A 1 45.84 1.51 13.50
N SER A 2 46.75 0.74 12.88
CA SER A 2 46.62 0.24 11.48
C SER A 2 45.54 -0.87 11.27
N GLY A 3 45.32 -1.74 12.26
CA GLY A 3 44.38 -2.87 12.14
C GLY A 3 42.89 -2.47 12.11
N THR A 4 42.52 -1.44 12.90
CA THR A 4 41.15 -0.91 12.95
C THR A 4 40.77 -0.23 11.65
N ASP A 5 41.65 0.58 11.07
CA ASP A 5 41.42 1.23 9.77
C ASP A 5 41.24 0.24 8.62
N THR A 6 41.97 -0.88 8.67
CA THR A 6 41.88 -1.92 7.63
C THR A 6 40.56 -2.69 7.71
N MET A 7 40.07 -2.99 8.92
CA MET A 7 38.78 -3.64 9.13
C MET A 7 37.60 -2.74 8.78
N THR A 8 37.68 -1.44 9.11
CA THR A 8 36.65 -0.46 8.72
C THR A 8 36.56 -0.32 7.20
N LYS A 9 37.70 -0.19 6.51
CA LYS A 9 37.74 -0.14 5.02
C LYS A 9 37.22 -1.42 4.36
N LYS A 10 37.48 -2.58 4.96
CA LYS A 10 36.95 -3.86 4.48
C LYS A 10 35.42 -3.90 4.66
N SER A 11 34.92 -3.47 5.81
CA SER A 11 33.49 -3.43 6.13
C SER A 11 32.71 -2.50 5.18
N THR A 12 33.24 -1.30 4.90
CA THR A 12 32.63 -0.38 3.93
C THR A 12 32.58 -0.97 2.52
N SER A 13 33.67 -1.58 2.05
CA SER A 13 33.70 -2.24 0.73
C SER A 13 32.70 -3.40 0.62
N LEU A 14 32.56 -4.23 1.66
CA LEU A 14 31.56 -5.30 1.70
C LEU A 14 30.14 -4.74 1.65
N THR A 15 29.90 -3.62 2.33
CA THR A 15 28.60 -2.96 2.39
C THR A 15 28.21 -2.37 1.04
N GLU A 16 29.12 -1.69 0.35
CA GLU A 16 28.89 -1.13 -0.99
C GLU A 16 28.53 -2.24 -2.00
N LYS A 17 29.27 -3.35 -1.96
CA LYS A 17 28.97 -4.54 -2.78
C LYS A 17 27.62 -5.15 -2.41
N GLY A 18 27.31 -5.25 -1.12
CA GLY A 18 26.01 -5.73 -0.62
C GLY A 18 24.85 -4.89 -1.13
N ILE A 19 24.97 -3.56 -1.06
CA ILE A 19 23.97 -2.62 -1.57
C ILE A 19 23.78 -2.77 -3.08
N LYS A 20 24.87 -2.96 -3.83
CA LYS A 20 24.79 -3.20 -5.28
C LYS A 20 24.01 -4.49 -5.60
N LEU A 21 24.31 -5.59 -4.89
CA LEU A 21 23.56 -6.84 -5.06
C LEU A 21 22.08 -6.69 -4.70
N VAL A 22 21.75 -5.89 -3.68
CA VAL A 22 20.35 -5.55 -3.34
C VAL A 22 19.65 -4.82 -4.50
N GLN A 23 20.33 -3.87 -5.14
CA GLN A 23 19.79 -3.15 -6.31
C GLN A 23 19.58 -4.08 -7.51
N GLU A 24 20.38 -5.13 -7.63
CA GLU A 24 20.26 -6.18 -8.64
C GLU A 24 19.26 -7.29 -8.26
N GLY A 25 18.62 -7.20 -7.08
CA GLY A 25 17.67 -8.22 -6.58
C GLY A 25 18.33 -9.51 -6.07
N GLN A 26 19.66 -9.53 -5.94
CA GLN A 26 20.43 -10.70 -5.48
C GLN A 26 20.52 -10.76 -3.95
N TYR A 27 19.37 -10.88 -3.28
CA TYR A 27 19.27 -10.77 -1.82
C TYR A 27 20.06 -11.83 -1.05
N ALA A 28 20.07 -13.08 -1.52
CA ALA A 28 20.80 -14.16 -0.83
C ALA A 28 22.32 -13.92 -0.78
N GLN A 29 22.89 -13.41 -1.86
CA GLN A 29 24.32 -13.06 -1.90
C GLN A 29 24.60 -11.79 -1.08
N ALA A 30 23.68 -10.82 -1.07
CA ALA A 30 23.79 -9.65 -0.22
C ALA A 30 23.79 -10.02 1.28
N VAL A 31 23.00 -11.01 1.71
CA VAL A 31 23.03 -11.54 3.08
C VAL A 31 24.42 -12.03 3.47
N VAL A 32 25.12 -12.73 2.57
CA VAL A 32 26.49 -13.20 2.82
C VAL A 32 27.42 -12.02 3.03
N LEU A 33 27.36 -11.01 2.16
CA LEU A 33 28.21 -9.81 2.27
C LEU A 33 27.95 -9.02 3.55
N PHE A 34 26.68 -8.80 3.93
CA PHE A 34 26.37 -8.12 5.19
C PHE A 34 26.77 -8.96 6.41
N THR A 35 26.68 -10.28 6.34
CA THR A 35 27.16 -11.17 7.40
C THR A 35 28.68 -11.07 7.58
N ASP A 36 29.44 -10.96 6.48
CA ASP A 36 30.87 -10.73 6.56
C ASP A 36 31.22 -9.31 7.01
N ALA A 37 30.41 -8.30 6.66
CA ALA A 37 30.56 -6.94 7.17
C ALA A 37 30.37 -6.88 8.70
N ILE A 38 29.36 -7.59 9.24
CA ILE A 38 29.11 -7.73 10.68
C ILE A 38 30.31 -8.36 11.41
N LYS A 39 30.98 -9.35 10.80
CA LYS A 39 32.21 -9.92 11.40
C LYS A 39 33.35 -8.91 11.47
N CYS A 40 33.39 -7.95 10.56
CA CYS A 40 34.43 -6.92 10.51
C CYS A 40 34.14 -5.78 11.50
N ASP A 41 32.88 -5.36 11.61
CA ASP A 41 32.42 -4.37 12.57
C ASP A 41 31.01 -4.72 13.09
N PRO A 42 30.92 -5.39 14.27
CA PRO A 42 29.65 -5.85 14.82
C PRO A 42 28.82 -4.74 15.48
N ASN A 43 29.36 -3.52 15.63
CA ASN A 43 28.68 -2.41 16.29
C ASN A 43 27.94 -1.51 15.29
N ASP A 44 28.16 -1.68 14.00
CA ASP A 44 27.44 -0.94 12.97
C ASP A 44 26.05 -1.52 12.73
N TYR A 45 25.06 -0.86 13.33
CA TYR A 45 23.64 -1.20 13.22
C TYR A 45 23.14 -1.29 11.76
N ARG A 46 23.75 -0.56 10.82
CA ARG A 46 23.29 -0.49 9.42
C ARG A 46 23.39 -1.84 8.72
N PHE A 47 24.36 -2.68 9.10
CA PHE A 47 24.51 -4.00 8.48
C PHE A 47 23.37 -4.93 8.86
N PHE A 48 22.93 -4.88 10.12
CA PHE A 48 21.76 -5.63 10.58
C PHE A 48 20.49 -5.13 9.89
N GLY A 49 20.29 -3.80 9.79
CA GLY A 49 19.15 -3.24 9.05
C GLY A 49 19.12 -3.62 7.57
N ASN A 50 20.27 -3.64 6.90
CA ASN A 50 20.38 -4.04 5.49
C ASN A 50 20.19 -5.55 5.30
N ARG A 51 20.74 -6.38 6.20
CA ARG A 51 20.56 -7.84 6.17
C ARG A 51 19.11 -8.23 6.50
N SER A 52 18.48 -7.53 7.45
CA SER A 52 17.05 -7.65 7.75
C SER A 52 16.19 -7.42 6.51
N TYR A 53 16.46 -6.36 5.74
CA TYR A 53 15.76 -6.12 4.48
C TYR A 53 15.92 -7.28 3.49
N CYS A 54 17.14 -7.82 3.36
CA CYS A 54 17.38 -8.96 2.47
C CYS A 54 16.60 -10.19 2.93
N TYR A 55 16.55 -10.48 4.24
CA TYR A 55 15.73 -11.56 4.78
C TYR A 55 14.24 -11.34 4.54
N TYR A 56 13.76 -10.10 4.64
CA TYR A 56 12.37 -9.77 4.32
C TYR A 56 12.05 -10.06 2.84
N CYS A 57 12.91 -9.64 1.92
CA CYS A 57 12.75 -9.92 0.48
C CYS A 57 12.84 -11.42 0.13
N LEU A 58 13.48 -12.22 0.99
CA LEU A 58 13.54 -13.68 0.89
C LEU A 58 12.43 -14.38 1.69
N GLU A 59 11.47 -13.63 2.23
CA GLU A 59 10.35 -14.12 3.05
C GLU A 59 10.80 -14.86 4.33
N HIS A 60 12.05 -14.67 4.76
CA HIS A 60 12.59 -15.16 6.02
C HIS A 60 12.27 -14.19 7.16
N TYR A 61 10.99 -13.91 7.38
CA TYR A 61 10.54 -12.86 8.30
C TYR A 61 11.03 -12.98 9.75
N PRO A 62 11.12 -14.18 10.38
CA PRO A 62 11.68 -14.29 11.73
C PRO A 62 13.14 -13.84 11.84
N LYS A 63 13.95 -14.13 10.81
CA LYS A 63 15.35 -13.65 10.74
C LYS A 63 15.42 -12.15 10.48
N ALA A 64 14.53 -11.64 9.61
CA ALA A 64 14.40 -10.21 9.36
C ALA A 64 14.06 -9.44 10.64
N LEU A 65 13.12 -9.97 11.44
CA LEU A 65 12.72 -9.37 12.72
C LEU A 65 13.89 -9.34 13.71
N ALA A 66 14.59 -10.46 13.90
CA ALA A 66 15.71 -10.55 14.82
C ALA A 66 16.83 -9.54 14.48
N ASP A 67 17.19 -9.41 13.19
CA ASP A 67 18.17 -8.42 12.74
C ASP A 67 17.67 -6.98 12.91
N ALA A 68 16.39 -6.71 12.65
CA ALA A 68 15.81 -5.39 12.85
C ALA A 68 15.83 -4.98 14.33
N GLU A 69 15.48 -5.90 15.23
CA GLU A 69 15.50 -5.66 16.68
C GLU A 69 16.91 -5.42 17.20
N TYR A 70 17.89 -6.18 16.72
CA TYR A 70 19.29 -5.95 17.07
C TYR A 70 19.80 -4.61 16.54
N SER A 71 19.41 -4.24 15.30
CA SER A 71 19.71 -2.91 14.76
C SER A 71 19.12 -1.78 15.60
N ILE A 72 17.89 -1.94 16.12
CA ILE A 72 17.23 -0.96 16.98
C ILE A 72 17.92 -0.91 18.35
N GLN A 73 18.35 -2.06 18.90
CA GLN A 73 19.09 -2.11 20.16
C GLN A 73 20.39 -1.29 20.08
N LEU A 74 21.09 -1.35 18.95
CA LEU A 74 22.31 -0.57 18.72
C LEU A 74 22.04 0.91 18.41
N ALA A 75 20.95 1.22 17.68
CA ALA A 75 20.58 2.59 17.32
C ALA A 75 19.06 2.82 17.42
N PRO A 76 18.54 3.16 18.63
CA PRO A 76 17.11 3.32 18.87
C PRO A 76 16.47 4.48 18.09
N GLU A 77 17.25 5.52 17.79
CA GLU A 77 16.80 6.72 17.08
C GLU A 77 16.91 6.61 15.55
N TRP A 78 17.24 5.42 15.02
CA TRP A 78 17.34 5.20 13.58
C TRP A 78 16.00 4.75 12.98
N PRO A 79 15.27 5.60 12.21
CA PRO A 79 13.91 5.29 11.77
C PRO A 79 13.84 4.02 10.92
N LYS A 80 14.85 3.78 10.07
CA LYS A 80 14.88 2.61 9.18
C LYS A 80 14.92 1.29 9.96
N GLY A 81 15.50 1.24 11.16
CA GLY A 81 15.50 0.05 12.00
C GLY A 81 14.07 -0.35 12.40
N HIS A 82 13.29 0.62 12.90
CA HIS A 82 11.87 0.43 13.22
C HIS A 82 11.04 0.10 11.99
N PHE A 83 11.35 0.71 10.84
CA PHE A 83 10.70 0.38 9.57
C PHE A 83 10.92 -1.09 9.20
N ARG A 84 12.17 -1.59 9.29
CA ARG A 84 12.48 -3.02 9.04
C ARG A 84 11.73 -3.94 9.99
N LYS A 85 11.63 -3.57 11.28
CA LYS A 85 10.86 -4.33 12.28
C LYS A 85 9.39 -4.41 11.88
N GLY A 86 8.77 -3.28 11.52
CA GLY A 86 7.37 -3.27 11.10
C GLY A 86 7.13 -4.07 9.82
N SER A 87 7.99 -3.97 8.80
CA SER A 87 7.88 -4.80 7.59
C SER A 87 7.99 -6.30 7.88
N ALA A 88 8.93 -6.71 8.75
CA ALA A 88 9.06 -8.11 9.15
C ALA A 88 7.82 -8.62 9.90
N LEU A 89 7.26 -7.81 10.82
CA LEU A 89 6.03 -8.14 11.56
C LEU A 89 4.81 -8.23 10.63
N MET A 90 4.71 -7.35 9.62
CA MET A 90 3.70 -7.42 8.56
C MET A 90 3.76 -8.75 7.81
N GLY A 91 4.97 -9.17 7.38
CA GLY A 91 5.17 -10.47 6.73
C GLY A 91 4.79 -11.66 7.61
N MET A 92 4.94 -11.52 8.93
CA MET A 92 4.49 -12.52 9.93
C MET A 92 3.01 -12.39 10.31
N LYS A 93 2.25 -11.46 9.71
CA LYS A 93 0.86 -11.14 10.03
C LYS A 93 0.63 -10.68 11.48
N ARG A 94 1.66 -10.14 12.14
CA ARG A 94 1.59 -9.59 13.51
C ARG A 94 1.25 -8.10 13.44
N TYR A 95 0.08 -7.77 12.91
CA TYR A 95 -0.25 -6.40 12.48
C TYR A 95 -0.32 -5.39 13.63
N SER A 96 -0.81 -5.78 14.82
CA SER A 96 -0.84 -4.89 15.98
C SER A 96 0.56 -4.49 16.46
N GLU A 97 1.54 -5.37 16.32
CA GLU A 97 2.93 -5.06 16.65
C GLU A 97 3.62 -4.26 15.54
N ALA A 98 3.27 -4.53 14.28
CA ALA A 98 3.74 -3.75 13.14
C ALA A 98 3.25 -2.29 13.21
N GLU A 99 2.00 -2.07 13.61
CA GLU A 99 1.42 -0.74 13.83
C GLU A 99 2.31 0.09 14.77
N LYS A 100 2.65 -0.46 15.95
CA LYS A 100 3.52 0.20 16.93
C LYS A 100 4.91 0.52 16.38
N ALA A 101 5.47 -0.39 15.58
CA ALA A 101 6.77 -0.15 14.94
C ALA A 101 6.70 1.00 13.93
N MET A 102 5.62 1.07 13.13
CA MET A 102 5.41 2.15 12.15
C MET A 102 5.10 3.50 12.81
N GLU A 103 4.34 3.52 13.91
CA GLU A 103 4.16 4.71 14.74
C GLU A 103 5.49 5.25 15.27
N GLN A 104 6.40 4.37 15.67
CA GLN A 104 7.74 4.77 16.10
C GLN A 104 8.58 5.33 14.95
N VAL A 105 8.44 4.81 13.71
CA VAL A 105 9.06 5.43 12.53
C VAL A 105 8.56 6.86 12.36
N LEU A 106 7.24 7.08 12.36
CA LEU A 106 6.64 8.41 12.18
C LEU A 106 6.92 9.37 13.33
N LYS A 107 7.20 8.86 14.53
CA LYS A 107 7.67 9.67 15.66
C LYS A 107 9.06 10.24 15.40
N LEU A 108 9.95 9.45 14.80
CA LEU A 108 11.34 9.82 14.51
C LEU A 108 11.48 10.58 13.18
N ASP A 109 10.68 10.21 12.18
CA ASP A 109 10.64 10.78 10.83
C ASP A 109 9.18 10.97 10.38
N LYS A 110 8.64 12.16 10.65
CA LYS A 110 7.22 12.51 10.42
C LYS A 110 6.84 12.56 8.96
N ASP A 111 7.80 12.76 8.07
CA ASP A 111 7.57 12.95 6.63
C ASP A 111 7.75 11.63 5.86
N CYS A 112 7.92 10.50 6.56
CA CYS A 112 8.04 9.18 5.94
C CYS A 112 6.69 8.68 5.41
N GLU A 113 6.35 9.04 4.16
CA GLU A 113 5.12 8.60 3.48
C GLU A 113 4.99 7.08 3.43
N GLU A 114 6.09 6.36 3.24
CA GLU A 114 6.11 4.88 3.22
C GLU A 114 5.61 4.30 4.56
N ALA A 115 6.07 4.83 5.69
CA ALA A 115 5.64 4.39 7.00
C ALA A 115 4.18 4.78 7.30
N ALA A 116 3.72 5.93 6.82
CA ALA A 116 2.32 6.34 6.95
C ALA A 116 1.37 5.41 6.18
N ASN A 117 1.75 5.04 4.96
CA ASN A 117 1.01 4.08 4.14
C ASN A 117 1.00 2.69 4.78
N ASP A 118 2.16 2.19 5.23
CA ASP A 118 2.26 0.90 5.90
C ASP A 118 1.49 0.88 7.22
N LEU A 119 1.50 1.97 7.99
CA LEU A 119 0.68 2.12 9.20
C LEU A 119 -0.81 2.02 8.89
N PHE A 120 -1.27 2.70 7.83
CA PHE A 120 -2.66 2.61 7.40
C PHE A 120 -3.03 1.18 6.98
N ASN A 121 -2.16 0.53 6.20
CA ASN A 121 -2.33 -0.86 5.79
C ASN A 121 -2.36 -1.82 7.00
N CYS A 122 -1.53 -1.61 8.02
CA CYS A 122 -1.58 -2.37 9.27
C CYS A 122 -2.97 -2.31 9.91
N LYS A 123 -3.58 -1.12 9.95
CA LYS A 123 -4.90 -0.91 10.55
C LYS A 123 -6.01 -1.56 9.73
N VAL A 124 -5.93 -1.48 8.40
CA VAL A 124 -6.87 -2.16 7.49
C VAL A 124 -6.82 -3.67 7.71
N LEU A 125 -5.61 -4.26 7.74
CA LEU A 125 -5.43 -5.70 7.93
C LEU A 125 -5.92 -6.18 9.29
N GLN A 126 -5.74 -5.39 10.36
CA GLN A 126 -6.32 -5.71 11.67
C GLN A 126 -7.85 -5.77 11.62
N LEU A 127 -8.50 -4.80 10.97
CA LEU A 127 -9.96 -4.84 10.80
C LEU A 127 -10.38 -6.06 9.96
N MET A 128 -9.61 -6.43 8.94
CA MET A 128 -9.89 -7.65 8.17
C MET A 128 -9.78 -8.93 9.02
N GLU A 129 -8.84 -9.00 9.96
CA GLU A 129 -8.77 -10.11 10.94
C GLU A 129 -10.00 -10.15 11.86
N HIS A 130 -10.65 -9.01 12.09
CA HIS A 130 -11.92 -8.90 12.80
C HIS A 130 -13.15 -9.13 11.91
N GLY A 131 -12.97 -9.53 10.66
CA GLY A 131 -14.05 -9.91 9.73
C GLY A 131 -14.65 -8.76 8.92
N PHE A 132 -14.03 -7.58 8.94
CA PHE A 132 -14.43 -6.46 8.09
C PHE A 132 -13.90 -6.65 6.65
N GLU A 133 -14.67 -6.22 5.65
CA GLU A 133 -14.21 -6.21 4.26
C GLU A 133 -13.16 -5.10 4.05
N GLU A 134 -12.20 -5.29 3.15
CA GLU A 134 -11.11 -4.32 2.90
C GLU A 134 -11.63 -2.90 2.62
N MET A 135 -12.58 -2.76 1.70
CA MET A 135 -13.15 -1.46 1.32
C MET A 135 -13.92 -0.80 2.49
N GLN A 136 -14.56 -1.63 3.32
CA GLN A 136 -15.24 -1.16 4.52
C GLN A 136 -14.22 -0.68 5.56
N SER A 137 -13.14 -1.43 5.78
CA SER A 137 -12.06 -1.08 6.69
C SER A 137 -11.41 0.25 6.32
N VAL A 138 -11.14 0.48 5.02
CA VAL A 138 -10.62 1.76 4.51
C VAL A 138 -11.59 2.90 4.83
N ALA A 139 -12.87 2.76 4.48
CA ALA A 139 -13.87 3.80 4.74
C ALA A 139 -14.08 4.07 6.23
N LEU A 140 -13.98 3.04 7.08
CA LEU A 140 -14.04 3.19 8.53
C LEU A 140 -12.81 3.93 9.06
N LEU A 141 -11.62 3.66 8.54
CA LEU A 141 -10.38 4.31 8.98
C LEU A 141 -10.22 5.75 8.45
N GLU A 142 -10.93 6.13 7.38
CA GLU A 142 -11.07 7.54 7.00
C GLU A 142 -11.90 8.33 8.03
N ARG A 143 -12.81 7.66 8.74
CA ARG A 143 -13.68 8.28 9.75
C ARG A 143 -13.15 8.14 11.18
N PHE A 144 -12.46 7.05 11.48
CA PHE A 144 -11.92 6.72 12.79
C PHE A 144 -10.40 6.56 12.69
N SER A 145 -9.65 7.27 13.54
CA SER A 145 -8.18 7.26 13.48
C SER A 145 -7.52 5.98 14.03
N SER A 146 -8.29 5.08 14.68
CA SER A 146 -7.78 3.85 15.29
C SER A 146 -8.71 2.66 15.11
N VAL A 147 -8.12 1.46 15.05
CA VAL A 147 -8.83 0.17 14.98
C VAL A 147 -9.75 0.00 16.20
N GLN A 148 -9.27 0.37 17.39
CA GLN A 148 -10.04 0.25 18.64
C GLN A 148 -11.30 1.12 18.63
N ALA A 149 -11.24 2.33 18.05
CA ALA A 149 -12.41 3.19 17.92
C ALA A 149 -13.45 2.60 16.97
N VAL A 150 -13.01 1.97 15.87
CA VAL A 150 -13.90 1.26 14.95
C VAL A 150 -14.61 0.12 15.66
N LEU A 151 -13.85 -0.76 16.33
CA LEU A 151 -14.40 -1.92 17.05
C LEU A 151 -15.35 -1.50 18.18
N GLY A 152 -15.00 -0.45 18.93
CA GLY A 152 -15.84 0.13 19.98
C GLY A 152 -17.19 0.61 19.43
N SER A 153 -17.18 1.36 18.33
CA SER A 153 -18.41 1.87 17.69
C SER A 153 -19.36 0.77 17.21
N CYS A 154 -18.82 -0.37 16.76
CA CYS A 154 -19.63 -1.53 16.39
C CYS A 154 -20.19 -2.28 17.61
N SER A 155 -19.45 -2.30 18.71
CA SER A 155 -19.88 -2.95 19.95
C SER A 155 -21.00 -2.19 20.66
N ASP A 156 -21.00 -0.85 20.60
CA ASP A 156 -22.08 -0.01 21.13
C ASP A 156 -23.36 -0.16 20.31
N ALA A 157 -23.23 -0.29 18.97
CA ALA A 157 -24.35 -0.60 18.08
C ALA A 157 -24.95 -2.00 18.35
N ALA A 158 -24.17 -2.96 18.84
CA ALA A 158 -24.66 -4.30 19.21
C ALA A 158 -25.28 -4.35 20.62
N ARG A 159 -24.90 -3.45 21.53
CA ARG A 159 -25.42 -3.37 22.91
C ARG A 159 -26.69 -2.54 23.04
N ALA A 160 -26.91 -1.59 22.15
CA ALA A 160 -28.19 -0.89 22.02
C ALA A 160 -29.18 -1.80 21.29
N GLY A 161 -29.88 -2.67 22.01
CA GLY A 161 -30.92 -3.56 21.48
C GLY A 161 -32.19 -2.84 20.99
N GLY A 162 -32.06 -1.91 20.05
CA GLY A 162 -33.16 -1.17 19.43
C GLY A 162 -33.11 -1.28 17.92
N GLN A 163 -34.20 -1.76 17.32
CA GLN A 163 -34.51 -1.49 15.92
C GLN A 163 -34.65 0.03 15.74
N ASP A 164 -33.77 0.69 14.97
CA ASP A 164 -34.13 1.84 14.11
C ASP A 164 -33.00 2.26 13.13
N PRO A 165 -33.24 3.12 12.12
CA PRO A 165 -33.07 2.77 10.71
C PRO A 165 -32.04 3.71 10.06
N SER A 166 -30.75 3.45 10.29
CA SER A 166 -29.68 4.20 9.61
C SER A 166 -28.57 3.29 9.08
N MET A 167 -28.96 2.10 8.62
CA MET A 167 -28.23 1.42 7.57
C MET A 167 -28.24 2.32 6.33
N VAL A 168 -27.16 3.06 6.14
CA VAL A 168 -26.84 3.73 4.88
C VAL A 168 -26.91 2.66 3.79
N GLN A 169 -28.00 2.67 3.02
CA GLN A 169 -28.12 1.86 1.81
C GLN A 169 -27.15 2.39 0.76
N PRO A 170 -26.21 1.58 0.25
CA PRO A 170 -25.49 1.94 -0.96
C PRO A 170 -26.30 1.48 -2.17
N GLY A 171 -26.79 2.46 -2.94
CA GLY A 171 -27.22 2.25 -4.32
C GLY A 171 -28.73 2.12 -4.53
N SER A 172 -29.24 2.84 -5.53
CA SER A 172 -30.60 2.68 -6.04
C SER A 172 -30.87 1.21 -6.39
N PRO A 173 -32.11 0.70 -6.18
CA PRO A 173 -32.47 -0.66 -6.56
C PRO A 173 -32.09 -0.93 -8.01
N CYS A 174 -31.22 -1.92 -8.24
CA CYS A 174 -30.82 -2.33 -9.58
C CYS A 174 -31.09 -3.82 -9.78
N PRO A 175 -31.31 -4.27 -11.03
CA PRO A 175 -31.66 -5.67 -11.29
C PRO A 175 -30.49 -6.64 -11.06
N SER A 176 -29.27 -6.12 -11.01
CA SER A 176 -28.04 -6.89 -10.78
C SER A 176 -27.72 -7.01 -9.30
N LEU A 177 -27.36 -8.20 -8.84
CA LEU A 177 -26.89 -8.48 -7.49
C LEU A 177 -25.51 -9.15 -7.55
N TRP A 178 -24.63 -8.75 -6.65
CA TRP A 178 -23.41 -9.46 -6.31
C TRP A 178 -23.67 -10.40 -5.12
N VAL A 179 -23.17 -11.63 -5.23
CA VAL A 179 -23.29 -12.69 -4.24
C VAL A 179 -21.87 -13.10 -3.83
N GLY A 180 -21.45 -12.79 -2.62
CA GLY A 180 -20.15 -13.13 -2.06
C GLY A 180 -20.15 -14.41 -1.24
N ASN A 181 -18.95 -14.84 -0.87
CA ASN A 181 -18.68 -16.06 -0.10
C ASN A 181 -19.14 -17.35 -0.82
N VAL A 182 -18.98 -17.36 -2.14
CA VAL A 182 -19.29 -18.51 -2.99
C VAL A 182 -18.08 -19.44 -3.01
N THR A 183 -18.18 -20.59 -2.35
CA THR A 183 -17.11 -21.61 -2.30
C THR A 183 -17.03 -22.40 -3.62
N THR A 184 -15.97 -23.18 -3.81
CA THR A 184 -15.79 -24.07 -4.96
C THR A 184 -16.83 -25.18 -5.06
N GLU A 185 -17.54 -25.46 -3.97
CA GLU A 185 -18.60 -26.46 -3.89
C GLU A 185 -19.95 -25.91 -4.38
N ILE A 186 -20.13 -24.59 -4.33
CA ILE A 186 -21.36 -23.94 -4.78
C ILE A 186 -21.35 -23.81 -6.30
N THR A 187 -22.24 -24.56 -6.94
CA THR A 187 -22.43 -24.53 -8.40
C THR A 187 -23.45 -23.48 -8.82
N GLU A 188 -23.42 -23.10 -10.10
CA GLU A 188 -24.42 -22.20 -10.69
C GLU A 188 -25.85 -22.71 -10.47
N LYS A 189 -26.04 -24.03 -10.51
CA LYS A 189 -27.34 -24.67 -10.29
C LYS A 189 -27.87 -24.42 -8.86
N HIS A 190 -27.01 -24.46 -7.85
CA HIS A 190 -27.41 -24.17 -6.46
C HIS A 190 -27.90 -22.73 -6.31
N LEU A 191 -27.18 -21.77 -6.91
CA LEU A 191 -27.60 -20.37 -6.92
C LEU A 191 -28.87 -20.15 -7.75
N TRP A 192 -29.02 -20.85 -8.87
CA TRP A 192 -30.22 -20.79 -9.69
C TRP A 192 -31.46 -21.26 -8.92
N ASP A 193 -31.36 -22.43 -8.27
CA ASP A 193 -32.46 -23.00 -7.50
C ASP A 193 -32.85 -22.13 -6.29
N LEU A 194 -31.88 -21.44 -5.68
CA LEU A 194 -32.12 -20.52 -4.58
C LEU A 194 -32.76 -19.20 -5.04
N PHE A 195 -32.16 -18.53 -6.03
CA PHE A 195 -32.57 -17.18 -6.43
C PHE A 195 -33.86 -17.18 -7.26
N LYS A 196 -34.20 -18.29 -7.96
CA LYS A 196 -35.43 -18.37 -8.78
C LYS A 196 -36.70 -18.29 -7.94
N MET A 197 -36.62 -18.66 -6.66
CA MET A 197 -37.72 -18.58 -5.70
C MET A 197 -38.15 -17.13 -5.40
N HIS A 198 -37.29 -16.15 -5.70
CA HIS A 198 -37.50 -14.74 -5.39
C HIS A 198 -37.77 -13.86 -6.62
N GLY A 199 -37.58 -14.38 -7.83
CA GLY A 199 -37.88 -13.71 -9.08
C GLY A 199 -37.34 -14.40 -10.32
N GLU A 200 -37.68 -13.87 -11.49
CA GLU A 200 -37.19 -14.37 -12.78
C GLU A 200 -35.74 -13.90 -13.00
N ILE A 201 -34.83 -14.88 -13.10
CA ILE A 201 -33.39 -14.66 -13.30
C ILE A 201 -33.11 -14.57 -14.80
N GLU A 202 -32.40 -13.51 -15.20
CA GLU A 202 -31.95 -13.29 -16.57
C GLU A 202 -30.59 -13.98 -16.82
N SER A 203 -29.66 -13.89 -15.87
CA SER A 203 -28.37 -14.56 -15.97
C SER A 203 -27.71 -14.75 -14.61
N ILE A 204 -26.98 -15.85 -14.44
CA ILE A 204 -26.04 -16.05 -13.33
C ILE A 204 -24.64 -16.18 -13.90
N ARG A 205 -23.65 -15.61 -13.22
CA ARG A 205 -22.24 -15.81 -13.53
C ARG A 205 -21.48 -16.08 -12.25
N VAL A 206 -20.90 -17.27 -12.11
CA VAL A 206 -20.08 -17.63 -10.94
C VAL A 206 -18.61 -17.44 -11.26
N LEU A 207 -17.87 -16.81 -10.34
CA LEU A 207 -16.43 -16.61 -10.38
C LEU A 207 -15.82 -17.23 -9.12
N HIS A 208 -15.51 -18.52 -9.19
CA HIS A 208 -14.92 -19.27 -8.07
C HIS A 208 -13.55 -18.72 -7.64
N GLU A 209 -12.75 -18.20 -8.58
CA GLU A 209 -11.45 -17.56 -8.28
C GLU A 209 -11.56 -16.30 -7.41
N ARG A 210 -12.74 -15.67 -7.40
CA ARG A 210 -13.03 -14.46 -6.61
C ARG A 210 -14.07 -14.69 -5.53
N PHE A 211 -14.39 -15.95 -5.25
CA PHE A 211 -15.39 -16.38 -4.26
C PHE A 211 -16.72 -15.61 -4.36
N CYS A 212 -17.17 -15.32 -5.59
CA CYS A 212 -18.39 -14.55 -5.79
C CYS A 212 -19.16 -14.96 -7.05
N ALA A 213 -20.41 -14.54 -7.13
CA ALA A 213 -21.26 -14.67 -8.30
C ALA A 213 -22.04 -13.37 -8.55
N PHE A 214 -22.46 -13.17 -9.79
CA PHE A 214 -23.36 -12.10 -10.18
C PHE A 214 -24.68 -12.71 -10.64
N VAL A 215 -25.78 -12.25 -10.04
CA VAL A 215 -27.14 -12.69 -10.36
C VAL A 215 -27.92 -11.48 -10.90
N ASN A 216 -28.35 -11.55 -12.15
CA ASN A 216 -29.17 -10.53 -12.77
C ASN A 216 -30.63 -10.99 -12.81
N PHE A 217 -31.52 -10.18 -12.25
CA PHE A 217 -32.96 -10.36 -12.34
C PHE A 217 -33.52 -9.52 -13.47
N ARG A 218 -34.69 -9.93 -13.99
CA ARG A 218 -35.43 -9.15 -14.97
C ARG A 218 -35.88 -7.77 -14.44
N ASN A 219 -36.10 -7.66 -13.13
CA ASN A 219 -36.60 -6.45 -12.48
C ASN A 219 -35.82 -6.10 -11.21
N ALA A 220 -35.57 -4.81 -10.98
CA ALA A 220 -34.91 -4.30 -9.77
C ALA A 220 -35.68 -4.63 -8.47
N ASN A 221 -37.01 -4.62 -8.51
CA ASN A 221 -37.84 -4.98 -7.36
C ASN A 221 -37.72 -6.46 -6.96
N MET A 222 -37.45 -7.34 -7.93
CA MET A 222 -37.22 -8.76 -7.66
C MET A 222 -35.85 -8.97 -7.03
N ALA A 223 -34.82 -8.28 -7.56
CA ALA A 223 -33.48 -8.25 -7.00
C ALA A 223 -33.48 -7.73 -5.54
N ALA A 224 -34.21 -6.66 -5.25
CA ALA A 224 -34.33 -6.13 -3.88
C ALA A 224 -34.88 -7.17 -2.89
N ARG A 225 -35.96 -7.87 -3.26
CA ARG A 225 -36.58 -8.93 -2.43
C ARG A 225 -35.68 -10.15 -2.25
N ALA A 226 -34.93 -10.52 -3.29
CA ALA A 226 -33.97 -11.59 -3.22
C ALA A 226 -32.81 -11.22 -2.29
N MET A 227 -32.30 -10.00 -2.38
CA MET A 227 -31.25 -9.49 -1.51
C MET A 227 -31.69 -9.50 -0.04
N GLU A 228 -32.85 -8.95 0.30
CA GLU A 228 -33.33 -8.92 1.69
C GLU A 228 -33.49 -10.30 2.31
N LYS A 229 -33.94 -11.29 1.53
CA LYS A 229 -34.24 -12.64 2.04
C LYS A 229 -33.06 -13.60 1.99
N LEU A 230 -32.16 -13.42 1.03
CA LEU A 230 -31.03 -14.33 0.81
C LEU A 230 -29.70 -13.80 1.35
N ASN A 231 -29.62 -12.53 1.75
CA ASN A 231 -28.43 -12.00 2.39
C ASN A 231 -28.25 -12.63 3.79
N GLY A 232 -27.16 -13.36 3.96
CA GLY A 232 -26.89 -14.16 5.16
C GLY A 232 -27.47 -15.57 5.13
N HIS A 233 -28.00 -16.04 4.00
CA HIS A 233 -28.51 -17.40 3.85
C HIS A 233 -27.36 -18.42 3.80
N CYS A 234 -27.50 -19.55 4.50
CA CYS A 234 -26.48 -20.57 4.61
C CYS A 234 -26.71 -21.70 3.60
N ILE A 235 -25.72 -21.98 2.75
CA ILE A 235 -25.70 -23.14 1.85
C ILE A 235 -24.41 -23.91 2.10
N GLU A 236 -24.52 -25.21 2.40
CA GLU A 236 -23.38 -26.15 2.51
C GLU A 236 -22.20 -25.56 3.34
N ASN A 237 -22.51 -25.02 4.52
CA ASN A 237 -21.58 -24.35 5.46
C ASN A 237 -21.00 -22.99 5.03
N ALA A 238 -21.44 -22.42 3.91
CA ALA A 238 -21.11 -21.06 3.49
C ALA A 238 -22.29 -20.11 3.69
N ARG A 239 -22.03 -18.94 4.30
CA ARG A 239 -23.03 -17.89 4.48
C ARG A 239 -22.93 -16.89 3.34
N LEU A 240 -23.92 -16.88 2.46
CA LEU A 240 -23.95 -16.01 1.28
C LEU A 240 -24.12 -14.53 1.69
N VAL A 241 -23.40 -13.64 1.01
CA VAL A 241 -23.56 -12.18 1.17
C VAL A 241 -24.13 -11.61 -0.11
N VAL A 242 -25.32 -11.01 -0.07
CA VAL A 242 -25.99 -10.49 -1.29
C VAL A 242 -26.08 -8.97 -1.21
N ARG A 243 -25.57 -8.25 -2.23
CA ARG A 243 -25.56 -6.78 -2.31
C ARG A 243 -25.75 -6.27 -3.74
N TYR A 244 -26.07 -4.98 -3.91
CA TYR A 244 -26.00 -4.35 -5.23
C TYR A 244 -24.53 -4.16 -5.66
N PRO A 245 -24.18 -4.43 -6.93
CA PRO A 245 -22.86 -4.15 -7.46
C PRO A 245 -22.67 -2.64 -7.55
N ASP A 246 -21.63 -2.13 -6.87
CA ASP A 246 -21.32 -0.70 -6.86
C ASP A 246 -21.15 -0.15 -8.29
N ARG A 247 -22.05 0.74 -8.71
CA ARG A 247 -21.92 1.53 -9.94
C ARG A 247 -20.91 2.69 -9.77
N ARG A 248 -19.76 2.43 -9.16
CA ARG A 248 -18.56 3.26 -9.34
C ARG A 248 -17.69 2.60 -10.40
N THR A 249 -18.14 2.78 -11.64
CA THR A 249 -17.42 2.47 -12.87
C THR A 249 -15.95 2.93 -12.80
N GLN A 250 -15.06 1.97 -13.03
CA GLN A 250 -13.72 2.12 -13.62
C GLN A 250 -12.83 3.24 -13.06
N ARG A 251 -12.02 2.90 -12.04
CA ARG A 251 -10.58 3.23 -12.09
C ARG A 251 -9.76 2.00 -11.73
N VAL A 252 -9.29 1.37 -12.80
CA VAL A 252 -8.02 0.66 -13.00
C VAL A 252 -7.46 -0.12 -11.80
N LEU A 253 -7.48 -1.45 -11.94
CA LEU A 253 -6.70 -2.42 -11.19
C LEU A 253 -5.23 -1.98 -11.04
N PRO A 254 -4.59 -2.08 -9.85
CA PRO A 254 -3.14 -2.11 -9.79
C PRO A 254 -2.65 -3.47 -10.29
N VAL A 255 -1.91 -3.47 -11.41
CA VAL A 255 -1.11 -4.60 -11.90
C VAL A 255 0.37 -4.27 -11.54
N PRO A 256 1.29 -5.24 -11.42
CA PRO A 256 2.07 -5.51 -10.22
C PRO A 256 3.45 -4.85 -10.25
N LEU A 257 4.07 -4.81 -9.07
CA LEU A 257 5.53 -4.78 -8.79
C LEU A 257 6.46 -4.38 -9.94
N LYS A 258 7.02 -3.17 -9.87
CA LYS A 258 8.45 -2.95 -10.20
C LYS A 258 9.10 -1.98 -9.21
N THR A 259 10.04 -2.56 -8.49
CA THR A 259 11.10 -2.05 -7.63
C THR A 259 11.93 -0.90 -8.23
N PHE A 260 12.22 0.08 -7.36
CA PHE A 260 13.43 0.89 -7.17
C PHE A 260 14.26 1.44 -8.36
N LEU A 261 14.54 2.74 -8.30
CA LEU A 261 15.76 3.41 -8.80
C LEU A 261 16.98 3.00 -7.95
N PRO A 262 18.23 3.03 -8.45
CA PRO A 262 18.99 4.30 -8.40
C PRO A 262 20.01 4.57 -9.54
N VAL A 263 20.06 5.84 -9.95
CA VAL A 263 21.24 6.74 -10.06
C VAL A 263 22.46 6.34 -10.95
N THR A 264 22.56 7.07 -12.08
CA THR A 264 23.73 7.61 -12.86
C THR A 264 24.88 6.66 -13.30
N GLN A 265 25.42 6.70 -14.54
CA GLN A 265 25.93 7.84 -15.31
C GLN A 265 25.95 7.62 -16.85
N GLN A 266 25.67 8.70 -17.58
CA GLN A 266 26.24 9.16 -18.88
C GLN A 266 26.14 8.32 -20.17
N GLY A 267 25.52 8.96 -21.18
CA GLY A 267 25.64 8.67 -22.62
C GLY A 267 24.38 9.09 -23.39
N GLY A 268 24.31 10.34 -23.88
CA GLY A 268 23.19 10.82 -24.75
C GLY A 268 23.23 10.21 -26.17
N PRO A 269 22.39 10.65 -27.15
CA PRO A 269 21.54 11.84 -27.17
C PRO A 269 20.07 11.63 -27.65
N ALA A 270 19.32 12.74 -27.68
CA ALA A 270 18.14 13.09 -28.51
C ALA A 270 16.77 13.27 -27.80
N ALA A 271 16.29 14.52 -27.84
CA ALA A 271 15.07 15.13 -27.28
C ALA A 271 13.75 14.60 -27.88
N GLY A 272 12.53 14.78 -27.32
CA GLY A 272 11.95 15.64 -26.27
C GLY A 272 10.44 15.30 -26.09
N PRO A 273 9.50 16.17 -25.65
CA PRO A 273 9.61 17.41 -24.86
C PRO A 273 8.82 17.33 -23.51
N ARG A 274 9.32 17.94 -22.42
CA ARG A 274 8.47 18.36 -21.29
C ARG A 274 8.35 19.88 -21.31
N ARG A 275 7.19 20.40 -21.74
CA ARG A 275 6.87 21.82 -21.61
C ARG A 275 6.37 22.08 -20.18
N ARG A 276 7.15 22.81 -19.39
CA ARG A 276 6.59 23.51 -18.23
C ARG A 276 5.91 24.79 -18.71
N GLY A 277 4.74 25.07 -18.14
CA GLY A 277 3.86 26.17 -18.51
C GLY A 277 4.40 27.54 -18.10
N PRO A 278 3.73 28.61 -18.54
CA PRO A 278 4.05 29.99 -18.18
C PRO A 278 3.79 30.24 -16.69
N VAL A 279 4.60 31.10 -16.08
CA VAL A 279 4.49 31.42 -14.63
C VAL A 279 3.34 32.39 -14.39
N ASN A 280 3.19 33.35 -15.30
CA ASN A 280 2.17 34.39 -15.27
C ASN A 280 1.63 34.60 -16.69
N GLY A 281 0.70 33.72 -17.11
CA GLY A 281 -0.03 33.84 -18.37
C GLY A 281 0.79 33.52 -19.62
N ASP A 282 1.92 34.19 -19.86
CA ASP A 282 2.78 34.02 -21.05
C ASP A 282 4.28 34.24 -20.79
N GLU A 283 4.70 34.45 -19.54
CA GLU A 283 6.11 34.69 -19.17
C GLU A 283 6.92 33.40 -19.04
N CYS A 284 8.17 33.43 -19.54
CA CYS A 284 9.07 32.28 -19.52
C CYS A 284 9.62 32.00 -18.11
N TYR A 285 9.24 30.86 -17.53
CA TYR A 285 9.74 30.41 -16.22
C TYR A 285 11.27 30.31 -16.16
N PHE A 286 11.90 29.77 -17.20
CA PHE A 286 13.35 29.57 -17.24
C PHE A 286 14.10 30.90 -17.35
N TRP A 287 13.51 31.93 -17.97
CA TRP A 287 14.10 33.27 -18.01
C TRP A 287 14.19 33.91 -16.61
N ARG A 288 13.18 33.68 -15.78
CA ARG A 288 13.10 34.23 -14.41
C ARG A 288 13.98 33.52 -13.40
N THR A 289 14.32 32.25 -13.64
CA THR A 289 15.02 31.39 -12.67
C THR A 289 16.49 31.20 -13.02
N THR A 290 16.78 30.54 -14.15
CA THR A 290 18.13 30.07 -14.51
C THR A 290 18.70 30.69 -15.79
N GLY A 291 17.92 31.52 -16.48
CA GLY A 291 18.18 31.95 -17.85
C GLY A 291 17.56 30.97 -18.86
N CYS A 292 16.82 31.49 -19.83
CA CYS A 292 16.16 30.68 -20.84
C CYS A 292 17.15 30.24 -21.91
N HIS A 293 17.31 28.93 -22.08
CA HIS A 293 18.22 28.35 -23.07
C HIS A 293 17.83 28.66 -24.53
N PHE A 294 16.54 28.95 -24.78
CA PHE A 294 16.03 29.22 -26.13
C PHE A 294 16.26 30.66 -26.61
N GLY A 295 16.75 31.56 -25.74
CA GLY A 295 17.03 32.95 -26.08
C GLY A 295 15.84 33.63 -26.80
N ASP A 296 16.10 34.31 -27.90
CA ASP A 296 15.09 35.06 -28.66
C ASP A 296 14.08 34.17 -29.41
N LYS A 297 14.33 32.85 -29.46
CA LYS A 297 13.44 31.86 -30.08
C LYS A 297 12.50 31.21 -29.05
N CYS A 298 12.39 31.76 -27.84
CA CYS A 298 11.50 31.22 -26.82
C CYS A 298 10.03 31.46 -27.16
N ARG A 299 9.18 30.46 -26.91
CA ARG A 299 7.72 30.54 -27.10
C ARG A 299 7.03 31.47 -26.09
N TYR A 300 7.69 31.78 -24.97
CA TYR A 300 7.16 32.60 -23.89
C TYR A 300 7.94 33.92 -23.81
N LYS A 301 7.30 35.00 -23.36
CA LYS A 301 7.92 36.34 -23.33
C LYS A 301 9.07 36.40 -22.33
N HIS A 302 10.18 37.02 -22.75
CA HIS A 302 11.32 37.37 -21.92
C HIS A 302 11.23 38.86 -21.57
N ILE A 303 10.90 39.17 -20.32
CA ILE A 303 10.92 40.55 -19.81
C ILE A 303 12.32 40.80 -19.21
N PRO A 304 13.13 41.72 -19.77
CA PRO A 304 14.50 41.95 -19.31
C PRO A 304 14.62 42.17 -17.80
N ASP A 305 13.68 42.94 -17.24
CA ASP A 305 13.64 43.31 -15.81
C ASP A 305 13.37 42.14 -14.85
N GLN A 306 12.93 40.98 -15.36
CA GLN A 306 12.58 39.81 -14.56
C GLN A 306 13.63 38.69 -14.65
N LYS A 307 14.75 38.92 -15.35
CA LYS A 307 15.80 37.91 -15.54
C LYS A 307 16.46 37.53 -14.21
N GLY A 308 16.30 36.28 -13.79
CA GLY A 308 16.96 35.74 -12.60
C GLY A 308 16.42 36.23 -11.25
N LYS A 309 15.19 36.76 -11.19
CA LYS A 309 14.56 37.19 -9.92
C LYS A 309 14.10 36.05 -9.02
N ASP A 310 13.67 34.93 -9.57
CA ASP A 310 13.07 33.84 -8.79
C ASP A 310 14.12 32.76 -8.44
N ARG A 311 15.33 33.17 -8.06
CA ARG A 311 16.39 32.23 -7.64
C ARG A 311 15.96 31.51 -6.37
N LYS A 312 16.17 30.19 -6.34
CA LYS A 312 15.89 29.38 -5.16
C LYS A 312 17.00 29.60 -4.10
N PRO A 313 16.69 29.56 -2.79
CA PRO A 313 17.63 29.92 -1.71
C PRO A 313 18.96 29.15 -1.65
N TRP A 314 19.12 28.08 -2.44
CA TRP A 314 20.29 27.20 -2.45
C TRP A 314 21.14 27.30 -3.74
N GLN A 315 20.90 28.28 -4.60
CA GLN A 315 21.83 28.61 -5.68
C GLN A 315 22.58 29.91 -5.32
N PRO A 316 23.92 29.95 -5.48
CA PRO A 316 24.74 31.09 -5.08
C PRO A 316 24.47 32.37 -5.87
#